data_AF-A0A7S0GDB7-F1
#
_entry.id   AF-A0A7S0GDB7-F1
#
_cell.length_a   1.000
_cell.length_b   1.000
_cell.length_c   1.000
_cell.angle_alpha   90.00
_cell.angle_beta   90.00
_cell.angle_gamma   90.00
#
_symmetry.space_group_name_H-M   'P 1'
#
loop_
_entity.id
_entity.type
_entity.pdbx_description
1 polymer ?
#
loop_
_entity_poly.entity_id
_entity_poly.type
_entity_poly.pdbx_seq_one_letter_code
_entity_poly.pdbx_strand_id
1 'polypeptide(L)'
;RGFLVLCLNKLRLACDLIEFHLQDLMNLARPNTTIKIGVEIIPAALPDKVNFGVEEINYATAVDHAEKAVAFINDLRDLHALIEESHDPLTLVEKARPLLETLRKESLNDVTDEGKDGGTTSGASSPSLGRYIKPLTNVLLLKLLLTLSTTYHTVSLNHMKQITNGLGMAFEEVETGIVVATRAKLFSVTIDHQANCLRFGDEALESESMRDHLRILGRRLASVSNIIHPPDTNAKLERRVTLFNSVRQNLAKEHLAVLERKNEIEKRKEEVERLAQITLKKEIELKAKEEALRQQEEARRLMREKRLRDKQKEQMIQQELDLMKKSKILEDLGRSAENMNAAELAEIDTEALAKQHADKVTKKKEAAERKLKEIAKRLDYITRAIRIEELPLIQTRFEERNRADRERYEKETEERLETMRGQWGSDVEKKQGLEKHDVFAHTSVFEDLIMEGRVAVHEEACAVADTLAEQVAEKEKIERARRRKQDEIKRLEEEEQARIEEEK
;
A
#
# COMPACT_ATOMS: atom_id res chain seq x y z
N ARG A 1 -3.31 28.12 1.08
CA ARG A 1 -2.38 29.14 1.65
C ARG A 1 -1.37 29.66 0.61
N GLY A 2 -0.57 28.82 -0.07
CA GLY A 2 0.39 29.28 -1.09
C GLY A 2 -0.22 29.96 -2.33
N PHE A 3 -1.35 29.45 -2.84
CA PHE A 3 -2.05 30.02 -4.00
C PHE A 3 -2.65 31.41 -3.73
N LEU A 4 -3.17 31.63 -2.51
CA LEU A 4 -3.72 32.92 -2.09
C LEU A 4 -2.62 33.99 -2.00
N VAL A 5 -1.43 33.61 -1.51
CA VAL A 5 -0.27 34.51 -1.42
C VAL A 5 0.26 34.88 -2.81
N LEU A 6 0.26 33.93 -3.76
CA LEU A 6 0.64 34.17 -5.16
C LEU A 6 -0.37 35.07 -5.90
N CYS A 7 -1.67 34.86 -5.70
CA CYS A 7 -2.71 35.73 -6.27
C CYS A 7 -2.67 37.13 -5.66
N LEU A 8 -2.49 37.26 -4.35
CA LEU A 8 -2.39 38.58 -3.68
C LEU A 8 -1.12 39.32 -4.09
N ASN A 9 0.01 38.63 -4.29
CA ASN A 9 1.24 39.26 -4.78
C ASN A 9 1.14 39.67 -6.26
N LYS A 10 0.43 38.89 -7.10
CA LYS A 10 0.15 39.28 -8.49
C LYS A 10 -0.82 40.46 -8.58
N LEU A 11 -1.84 40.50 -7.72
CA LEU A 11 -2.74 41.65 -7.61
C LEU A 11 -1.97 42.90 -7.17
N ARG A 12 -1.07 42.76 -6.20
CA ARG A 12 -0.24 43.86 -5.71
C ARG A 12 0.66 44.44 -6.81
N LEU A 13 1.37 43.57 -7.56
CA LEU A 13 2.20 44.01 -8.69
C LEU A 13 1.38 44.66 -9.83
N ALA A 14 0.16 44.19 -10.07
CA ALA A 14 -0.74 44.81 -11.03
C ALA A 14 -1.21 46.20 -10.56
N CYS A 15 -1.54 46.35 -9.27
CA CYS A 15 -1.89 47.65 -8.68
C CYS A 15 -0.72 48.64 -8.73
N ASP A 16 0.50 48.20 -8.39
CA ASP A 16 1.69 49.07 -8.40
C ASP A 16 2.05 49.55 -9.82
N LEU A 17 1.87 48.70 -10.85
CA LEU A 17 2.10 49.07 -12.26
C LEU A 17 1.01 50.02 -12.80
N ILE A 18 -0.24 49.82 -12.35
CA ILE A 18 -1.36 50.71 -12.67
C ILE A 18 -1.16 52.08 -12.02
N GLU A 19 -0.70 52.14 -10.77
CA GLU A 19 -0.33 53.41 -10.11
C GLU A 19 0.79 54.15 -10.85
N PHE A 20 1.84 53.45 -11.27
CA PHE A 20 2.97 54.06 -11.98
C PHE A 20 2.53 54.71 -13.31
N HIS A 21 1.72 54.02 -14.11
CA HIS A 21 1.22 54.55 -15.38
C HIS A 21 0.12 55.61 -15.21
N LEU A 22 -0.67 55.56 -14.13
CA LEU A 22 -1.61 56.63 -13.77
C LEU A 22 -0.87 57.92 -13.39
N GLN A 23 0.24 57.81 -12.66
CA GLN A 23 1.04 58.97 -12.25
C GLN A 23 1.66 59.69 -13.46
N ASP A 24 2.18 58.93 -14.43
CA ASP A 24 2.72 59.49 -15.68
C ASP A 24 1.63 60.13 -16.56
N LEU A 25 0.44 59.52 -16.63
CA LEU A 25 -0.71 60.08 -17.36
C LEU A 25 -1.28 61.34 -16.70
N MET A 26 -1.30 61.39 -15.37
CA MET A 26 -1.71 62.59 -14.62
C MET A 26 -0.72 63.75 -14.79
N ASN A 27 0.58 63.47 -14.96
CA ASN A 27 1.60 64.49 -15.23
C ASN A 27 1.51 65.07 -16.65
N LEU A 28 0.94 64.33 -17.61
CA LEU A 28 0.74 64.77 -19.00
C LEU A 28 -0.64 65.37 -19.29
N ALA A 29 -1.66 65.12 -18.46
CA ALA A 29 -3.02 65.59 -18.68
C ALA A 29 -3.25 67.04 -18.18
N ARG A 30 -3.95 67.86 -18.98
CA ARG A 30 -4.39 69.20 -18.55
C ARG A 30 -5.50 69.09 -17.49
N PRO A 31 -5.65 70.08 -16.58
CA PRO A 31 -6.70 70.05 -15.57
C PRO A 31 -8.09 70.06 -16.25
N ASN A 32 -8.93 69.07 -15.88
CA ASN A 32 -10.32 68.82 -16.30
C ASN A 32 -10.58 67.84 -17.47
N THR A 33 -9.74 66.83 -17.67
CA THR A 33 -10.13 65.66 -18.48
C THR A 33 -9.90 64.36 -17.72
N THR A 34 -10.93 63.52 -17.66
CA THR A 34 -10.87 62.17 -17.10
C THR A 34 -10.73 61.11 -18.19
N ILE A 35 -9.71 60.27 -18.07
CA ILE A 35 -9.39 59.16 -18.97
C ILE A 35 -9.73 57.86 -18.23
N LYS A 36 -10.65 57.04 -18.73
CA LYS A 36 -10.75 55.64 -18.31
C LYS A 36 -9.88 54.78 -19.23
N ILE A 37 -8.97 54.01 -18.64
CA ILE A 37 -8.21 52.94 -19.30
C ILE A 37 -9.01 51.65 -19.09
N GLY A 38 -9.57 51.09 -20.16
CA GLY A 38 -10.09 49.73 -20.15
C GLY A 38 -8.98 48.76 -20.51
N VAL A 39 -8.65 47.82 -19.63
CA VAL A 39 -7.85 46.63 -19.99
C VAL A 39 -8.85 45.49 -20.23
N GLU A 40 -9.17 45.23 -21.49
CA GLU A 40 -9.82 43.98 -21.87
C GLU A 40 -8.78 42.86 -21.74
N ILE A 41 -8.92 42.03 -20.70
CA ILE A 41 -8.18 40.77 -20.62
C ILE A 41 -9.02 39.73 -21.38
N ILE A 42 -8.79 39.62 -22.68
CA ILE A 42 -9.15 38.40 -23.42
C ILE A 42 -7.98 37.42 -23.21
N PRO A 43 -8.20 36.17 -22.77
CA PRO A 43 -7.13 35.27 -22.36
C PRO A 43 -6.12 34.83 -23.44
N ALA A 44 -6.19 35.33 -24.68
CA ALA A 44 -5.53 34.69 -25.83
C ALA A 44 -4.86 35.58 -26.91
N ALA A 45 -4.82 36.92 -26.83
CA ALA A 45 -4.11 37.72 -27.87
C ALA A 45 -3.54 39.05 -27.36
N LEU A 46 -2.41 39.49 -27.94
CA LEU A 46 -1.79 40.80 -27.71
C LEU A 46 -2.76 41.97 -28.05
N PRO A 47 -2.70 43.12 -27.35
CA PRO A 47 -3.71 44.16 -27.46
C PRO A 47 -3.38 45.19 -28.56
N ASP A 48 -4.23 45.31 -29.58
CA ASP A 48 -4.06 46.29 -30.68
C ASP A 48 -5.14 47.39 -30.74
N LYS A 49 -6.16 47.41 -29.85
CA LYS A 49 -7.17 48.50 -29.86
C LYS A 49 -7.65 48.87 -28.46
N VAL A 50 -7.59 50.16 -28.15
CA VAL A 50 -8.23 50.80 -26.99
C VAL A 50 -9.47 51.54 -27.50
N ASN A 51 -10.65 51.15 -27.06
CA ASN A 51 -11.90 51.87 -27.33
C ASN A 51 -12.27 52.74 -26.13
N PHE A 52 -12.62 54.00 -26.39
CA PHE A 52 -13.08 54.97 -25.40
C PHE A 52 -14.58 55.20 -25.55
N GLY A 53 -15.34 54.93 -24.49
CA GLY A 53 -16.77 55.24 -24.39
C GLY A 53 -17.05 56.04 -23.12
N VAL A 54 -17.95 57.02 -23.21
CA VAL A 54 -18.36 57.91 -22.11
C VAL A 54 -19.80 57.59 -21.74
N GLU A 55 -20.02 57.13 -20.51
CA GLU A 55 -21.33 57.16 -19.85
C GLU A 55 -21.19 57.92 -18.53
N GLU A 56 -22.11 58.85 -18.30
CA GLU A 56 -22.16 59.72 -17.13
C GLU A 56 -22.60 58.93 -15.89
N ILE A 57 -21.64 58.34 -15.18
CA ILE A 57 -21.82 58.00 -13.77
C ILE A 57 -21.11 59.10 -12.98
N ASN A 58 -21.86 59.89 -12.21
CA ASN A 58 -21.36 61.00 -11.41
C ASN A 58 -20.08 60.59 -10.65
N TYR A 59 -18.97 61.29 -10.88
CA TYR A 59 -17.67 61.00 -10.24
C TYR A 59 -17.76 60.96 -8.70
N ALA A 60 -18.64 61.77 -8.11
CA ALA A 60 -18.87 61.81 -6.67
C ALA A 60 -19.43 60.47 -6.12
N THR A 61 -20.39 59.84 -6.81
CA THR A 61 -20.97 58.58 -6.32
C THR A 61 -19.97 57.42 -6.44
N ALA A 62 -19.15 57.39 -7.49
CA ALA A 62 -18.13 56.36 -7.66
C ALA A 62 -17.02 56.42 -6.59
N VAL A 63 -16.60 57.63 -6.20
CA VAL A 63 -15.64 57.83 -5.10
C VAL A 63 -16.26 57.42 -3.77
N ASP A 64 -17.50 57.81 -3.48
CA ASP A 64 -18.22 57.41 -2.27
C ASP A 64 -18.41 55.89 -2.15
N HIS A 65 -18.64 55.19 -3.26
CA HIS A 65 -18.72 53.72 -3.28
C HIS A 65 -17.36 53.06 -3.03
N ALA A 66 -16.28 53.61 -3.59
CA ALA A 66 -14.92 53.10 -3.38
C ALA A 66 -14.46 53.31 -1.93
N GLU A 67 -14.74 54.48 -1.33
CA GLU A 67 -14.42 54.75 0.07
C GLU A 67 -15.16 53.82 1.03
N LYS A 68 -16.45 53.55 0.77
CA LYS A 68 -17.24 52.57 1.54
C LYS A 68 -16.69 51.14 1.40
N ALA A 69 -16.28 50.74 0.21
CA ALA A 69 -15.69 49.41 -0.01
C ALA A 69 -14.35 49.25 0.72
N VAL A 70 -13.50 50.29 0.73
CA VAL A 70 -12.23 50.29 1.48
C VAL A 70 -12.50 50.23 2.98
N ALA A 71 -13.47 51.00 3.48
CA ALA A 71 -13.88 50.94 4.89
C ALA A 71 -14.36 49.53 5.28
N PHE A 72 -15.17 48.89 4.45
CA PHE A 72 -15.65 47.52 4.69
C PHE A 72 -14.53 46.47 4.69
N ILE A 73 -13.54 46.61 3.80
CA ILE A 73 -12.37 45.72 3.79
C ILE A 73 -11.54 45.90 5.07
N ASN A 74 -11.45 47.13 5.59
CA ASN A 74 -10.78 47.38 6.87
C ASN A 74 -11.55 46.76 8.04
N ASP A 75 -12.88 46.85 8.06
CA ASP A 75 -13.73 46.19 9.08
C ASP A 75 -13.53 44.66 9.08
N LEU A 76 -13.43 44.04 7.90
CA LEU A 76 -13.12 42.60 7.76
C LEU A 76 -11.72 42.25 8.26
N ARG A 77 -10.74 43.11 7.99
CA ARG A 77 -9.36 42.95 8.47
C ARG A 77 -9.31 43.05 10.00
N ASP A 78 -10.03 44.00 10.57
CA ASP A 78 -10.11 44.19 12.02
C ASP A 78 -10.80 43.01 12.69
N LEU A 79 -11.86 42.46 12.08
CA LEU A 79 -12.50 41.23 12.55
C LEU A 79 -11.53 40.03 12.52
N HIS A 80 -10.74 39.88 11.47
CA HIS A 80 -9.72 38.84 11.39
C HIS A 80 -8.65 39.00 12.48
N ALA A 81 -8.12 40.21 12.66
CA ALA A 81 -7.15 40.51 13.72
C ALA A 81 -7.74 40.22 15.10
N LEU A 82 -9.02 40.52 15.30
CA LEU A 82 -9.73 40.23 16.55
C LEU A 82 -9.83 38.72 16.81
N ILE A 83 -10.10 37.89 15.81
CA ILE A 83 -10.22 36.42 16.00
C ILE A 83 -8.86 35.75 16.20
N GLU A 84 -7.83 36.18 15.47
CA GLU A 84 -6.51 35.53 15.49
C GLU A 84 -5.58 36.09 16.59
N GLU A 85 -5.45 37.42 16.67
CA GLU A 85 -4.43 38.08 17.50
C GLU A 85 -4.94 38.49 18.89
N SER A 86 -6.24 38.77 19.04
CA SER A 86 -6.78 39.17 20.33
C SER A 86 -7.02 37.97 21.25
N HIS A 87 -6.64 38.13 22.52
CA HIS A 87 -6.71 37.09 23.55
C HIS A 87 -7.55 37.51 24.76
N ASP A 88 -8.17 38.69 24.73
CA ASP A 88 -8.99 39.20 25.83
C ASP A 88 -10.45 38.74 25.69
N PRO A 89 -10.92 37.82 26.55
CA PRO A 89 -12.25 37.23 26.41
C PRO A 89 -13.39 38.22 26.71
N LEU A 90 -13.15 39.29 27.47
CA LEU A 90 -14.22 40.21 27.89
C LEU A 90 -14.57 41.21 26.79
N THR A 91 -13.56 41.73 26.08
CA THR A 91 -13.76 42.74 25.03
C THR A 91 -14.01 42.14 23.64
N LEU A 92 -13.78 40.82 23.48
CA LEU A 92 -13.89 40.12 22.19
C LEU A 92 -15.29 40.29 21.56
N VAL A 93 -16.35 40.04 22.34
CA VAL A 93 -17.73 40.11 21.82
C VAL A 93 -18.17 41.56 21.61
N GLU A 94 -17.78 42.47 22.51
CA GLU A 94 -18.13 43.88 22.42
C GLU A 94 -17.57 44.52 21.15
N LYS A 95 -16.32 44.18 20.78
CA LYS A 95 -15.67 44.66 19.55
C LYS A 95 -16.17 43.96 18.30
N ALA A 96 -16.52 42.68 18.38
CA ALA A 96 -17.03 41.93 17.23
C ALA A 96 -18.47 42.32 16.86
N ARG A 97 -19.29 42.73 17.84
CA ARG A 97 -20.69 43.09 17.63
C ARG A 97 -20.92 44.14 16.52
N PRO A 98 -20.31 45.33 16.55
CA PRO A 98 -20.53 46.33 15.50
C PRO A 98 -20.10 45.83 14.12
N LEU A 99 -19.01 45.05 14.04
CA LEU A 99 -18.49 44.48 12.79
C LEU A 99 -19.42 43.39 12.22
N LEU A 100 -20.06 42.60 13.08
CA LEU A 100 -21.08 41.64 12.65
C LEU A 100 -22.37 42.33 12.21
N GLU A 101 -22.73 43.45 12.83
CA GLU A 101 -23.89 44.26 12.43
C GLU A 101 -23.66 44.97 11.08
N THR A 102 -22.44 45.45 10.77
CA THR A 102 -22.11 46.00 9.45
C THR A 102 -22.17 44.92 8.37
N LEU A 103 -21.59 43.75 8.62
CA LEU A 103 -21.68 42.58 7.73
C LEU A 103 -23.13 42.14 7.47
N ARG A 104 -23.98 42.19 8.49
CA ARG A 104 -25.41 41.86 8.35
C ARG A 104 -26.18 42.88 7.52
N LYS A 105 -25.86 44.17 7.66
CA LYS A 105 -26.49 45.26 6.88
C LYS A 105 -26.10 45.18 5.40
N GLU A 106 -24.83 44.94 5.12
CA GLU A 106 -24.35 44.85 3.73
C GLU A 106 -24.91 43.62 3.01
N SER A 107 -25.11 42.51 3.73
CA SER A 107 -25.81 41.34 3.18
C SER A 107 -27.28 41.58 2.83
N LEU A 108 -27.95 42.60 3.40
CA LEU A 108 -29.36 42.90 3.10
C LEU A 108 -29.52 43.86 1.91
N ASN A 109 -28.52 44.69 1.63
CA ASN A 109 -28.59 45.69 0.56
C ASN A 109 -28.45 45.07 -0.85
N ASP A 110 -27.87 43.87 -0.97
CA ASP A 110 -27.76 43.11 -2.22
C ASP A 110 -29.12 42.59 -2.76
N VAL A 111 -30.20 42.63 -1.97
CA VAL A 111 -31.51 42.05 -2.34
C VAL A 111 -32.49 43.11 -2.87
N THR A 112 -32.24 44.41 -2.67
CA THR A 112 -33.21 45.46 -2.99
C THR A 112 -33.05 46.14 -4.36
N ASP A 113 -32.08 45.74 -5.18
CA ASP A 113 -31.90 46.27 -6.54
C ASP A 113 -32.40 45.27 -7.60
N GLU A 114 -33.68 44.86 -7.50
CA GLU A 114 -34.39 44.24 -8.61
C GLU A 114 -35.40 45.23 -9.22
N GLY A 115 -34.93 45.95 -10.24
CA GLY A 115 -35.75 46.70 -11.18
C GLY A 115 -35.51 46.23 -12.62
N LYS A 116 -36.28 45.22 -13.05
CA LYS A 116 -36.56 44.81 -14.45
C LYS A 116 -35.36 44.65 -15.40
N ASP A 117 -34.99 43.40 -15.69
CA ASP A 117 -35.26 42.84 -17.03
C ASP A 117 -35.06 41.32 -17.05
N GLY A 118 -35.97 40.64 -17.75
CA GLY A 118 -35.99 39.19 -17.87
C GLY A 118 -34.88 38.69 -18.79
N GLY A 119 -34.09 37.73 -18.30
CA GLY A 119 -33.10 37.03 -19.10
C GLY A 119 -32.57 35.81 -18.36
N THR A 120 -33.04 34.62 -18.74
CA THR A 120 -32.55 33.32 -18.26
C THR A 120 -31.09 33.12 -18.67
N THR A 121 -30.15 33.40 -17.75
CA THR A 121 -28.79 32.84 -17.79
C THR A 121 -28.35 32.47 -16.39
N SER A 122 -28.18 31.17 -16.16
CA SER A 122 -27.58 30.59 -14.96
C SER A 122 -26.07 30.88 -14.94
N GLY A 123 -25.72 32.11 -14.56
CA GLY A 123 -24.37 32.54 -14.21
C GLY A 123 -24.22 32.61 -12.69
N ALA A 124 -23.13 32.07 -12.15
CA ALA A 124 -22.85 31.93 -10.73
C ALA A 124 -23.12 33.23 -9.93
N SER A 125 -24.16 33.21 -9.09
CA SER A 125 -24.33 34.23 -8.05
C SER A 125 -23.13 34.12 -7.11
N SER A 126 -22.38 35.22 -6.96
CA SER A 126 -21.45 35.37 -5.86
C SER A 126 -22.20 35.02 -4.56
N PRO A 127 -21.72 34.06 -3.75
CA PRO A 127 -22.42 33.70 -2.52
C PRO A 127 -22.48 34.95 -1.64
N SER A 128 -23.68 35.45 -1.38
CA SER A 128 -23.87 36.62 -0.53
C SER A 128 -23.18 36.41 0.82
N LEU A 129 -22.46 37.43 1.30
CA LEU A 129 -21.67 37.35 2.53
C LEU A 129 -22.51 36.93 3.75
N GLY A 130 -23.83 37.09 3.68
CA GLY A 130 -24.81 36.62 4.66
C GLY A 130 -24.72 35.14 5.02
N ARG A 131 -24.33 34.26 4.08
CA ARG A 131 -24.17 32.83 4.35
C ARG A 131 -23.08 32.54 5.41
N TYR A 132 -22.09 33.43 5.52
CA TYR A 132 -20.96 33.24 6.41
C TYR A 132 -21.17 33.80 7.82
N ILE A 133 -22.24 34.56 8.05
CA ILE A 133 -22.52 35.18 9.35
C ILE A 133 -22.69 34.10 10.44
N LYS A 134 -23.52 33.08 10.21
CA LYS A 134 -23.78 32.01 11.20
C LYS A 134 -22.55 31.14 11.50
N PRO A 135 -21.75 30.70 10.51
CA PRO A 135 -20.46 30.06 10.79
C PRO A 135 -19.49 30.96 11.55
N LEU A 136 -19.43 32.25 11.22
CA LEU A 136 -18.53 33.22 11.85
C LEU A 136 -18.89 33.49 13.32
N THR A 137 -20.18 33.60 13.66
CA THR A 137 -20.64 33.71 15.06
C THR A 137 -20.26 32.48 15.87
N ASN A 138 -20.35 31.28 15.28
CA ASN A 138 -19.92 30.04 15.93
C ASN A 138 -18.41 30.01 16.18
N VAL A 139 -17.60 30.44 15.22
CA VAL A 139 -16.14 30.55 15.39
C VAL A 139 -15.79 31.55 16.48
N LEU A 140 -16.49 32.69 16.54
CA LEU A 140 -16.29 33.69 17.59
C LEU A 140 -16.65 33.13 18.98
N LEU A 141 -17.76 32.39 19.09
CA LEU A 141 -18.13 31.70 20.33
C LEU A 141 -17.05 30.69 20.75
N LEU A 142 -16.55 29.88 19.81
CA LEU A 142 -15.49 28.90 20.09
C LEU A 142 -14.19 29.58 20.56
N LYS A 143 -13.81 30.68 19.92
CA LYS A 143 -12.64 31.48 20.34
C LYS A 143 -12.84 32.07 21.74
N LEU A 144 -14.02 32.58 22.04
CA LEU A 144 -14.38 33.07 23.38
C LEU A 144 -14.26 31.94 24.42
N LEU A 145 -14.82 30.76 24.13
CA LEU A 145 -14.77 29.62 25.06
C LEU A 145 -13.34 29.10 25.26
N LEU A 146 -12.51 29.10 24.22
CA LEU A 146 -11.10 28.71 24.31
C LEU A 146 -10.26 29.72 25.10
N THR A 147 -10.51 31.01 24.93
CA THR A 147 -9.82 32.06 25.71
C THR A 147 -10.29 32.04 27.17
N LEU A 148 -11.57 31.80 27.44
CA LEU A 148 -12.08 31.61 28.79
C LEU A 148 -11.53 30.35 29.47
N SER A 149 -11.40 29.23 28.75
CA SER A 149 -10.90 27.97 29.32
C SER A 149 -9.41 28.03 29.70
N THR A 150 -8.63 28.85 29.01
CA THR A 150 -7.20 29.05 29.30
C THR A 150 -6.96 30.05 30.44
N THR A 151 -7.88 30.99 30.66
CA THR A 151 -7.71 32.09 31.63
C THR A 151 -8.46 31.86 32.95
N TYR A 152 -9.63 31.24 32.91
CA TYR A 152 -10.49 31.05 34.08
C TYR A 152 -10.76 29.58 34.35
N HIS A 153 -10.72 29.19 35.63
CA HIS A 153 -11.13 27.86 36.06
C HIS A 153 -12.65 27.73 36.22
N THR A 154 -13.34 28.78 36.67
CA THR A 154 -14.79 28.74 36.87
C THR A 154 -15.43 30.05 36.43
N VAL A 155 -16.53 29.97 35.69
CA VAL A 155 -17.30 31.12 35.20
C VAL A 155 -18.79 30.93 35.47
N SER A 156 -19.49 31.95 35.95
CA SER A 156 -20.94 31.86 36.17
C SER A 156 -21.71 31.82 34.84
N LEU A 157 -22.77 31.01 34.76
CA LEU A 157 -23.68 30.98 33.60
C LEU A 157 -24.35 32.34 33.36
N ASN A 158 -24.62 33.11 34.42
CA ASN A 158 -25.17 34.46 34.29
C ASN A 158 -24.17 35.41 33.62
N HIS A 159 -22.88 35.29 33.96
CA HIS A 159 -21.83 36.08 33.34
C HIS A 159 -21.63 35.68 31.87
N MET A 160 -21.69 34.38 31.56
CA MET A 160 -21.69 33.92 30.17
C MET A 160 -22.83 34.49 29.36
N LYS A 161 -24.06 34.47 29.89
CA LYS A 161 -25.23 35.08 29.24
C LYS A 161 -25.01 36.55 28.90
N GLN A 162 -24.39 37.30 29.82
CA GLN A 162 -24.07 38.71 29.61
C GLN A 162 -23.03 38.90 28.49
N ILE A 163 -21.93 38.13 28.52
CA ILE A 163 -20.87 38.24 27.51
C ILE A 163 -21.38 37.80 26.13
N THR A 164 -22.20 36.75 26.04
CA THR A 164 -22.66 36.22 24.75
C THR A 164 -23.85 36.98 24.14
N ASN A 165 -24.46 37.91 24.88
CA ASN A 165 -25.63 38.67 24.43
C ASN A 165 -25.36 39.43 23.10
N GLY A 166 -24.11 39.82 22.85
CA GLY A 166 -23.72 40.53 21.63
C GLY A 166 -23.63 39.68 20.35
N LEU A 167 -23.70 38.35 20.42
CA LEU A 167 -23.58 37.48 19.24
C LEU A 167 -24.91 37.24 18.50
N GLY A 168 -26.04 37.64 19.08
CA GLY A 168 -27.36 37.43 18.48
C GLY A 168 -27.84 35.96 18.48
N MET A 169 -27.31 35.14 19.40
CA MET A 169 -27.69 33.74 19.59
C MET A 169 -28.49 33.56 20.88
N ALA A 170 -29.44 32.63 20.90
CA ALA A 170 -30.12 32.25 22.13
C ALA A 170 -29.15 31.53 23.07
N PHE A 171 -29.35 31.63 24.39
CA PHE A 171 -28.47 30.95 25.34
C PHE A 171 -28.48 29.43 25.17
N GLU A 172 -29.60 28.86 24.72
CA GLU A 172 -29.73 27.44 24.38
C GLU A 172 -28.79 27.03 23.24
N GLU A 173 -28.60 27.91 22.26
CA GLU A 173 -27.65 27.69 21.15
C GLU A 173 -26.20 27.80 21.63
N VAL A 174 -25.92 28.74 22.55
CA VAL A 174 -24.60 28.88 23.20
C VAL A 174 -24.26 27.61 23.98
N GLU A 175 -25.20 27.10 24.77
CA GLU A 175 -25.03 25.88 25.56
C GLU A 175 -24.84 24.65 24.66
N THR A 176 -25.65 24.53 23.61
CA THR A 176 -25.46 23.49 22.58
C THR A 176 -24.07 23.61 21.93
N GLY A 177 -23.63 24.83 21.64
CA GLY A 177 -22.29 25.11 21.12
C GLY A 177 -21.16 24.68 22.06
N ILE A 178 -21.32 24.90 23.37
CA ILE A 178 -20.39 24.42 24.40
C ILE A 178 -20.33 22.89 24.38
N VAL A 179 -21.48 22.20 24.39
CA VAL A 179 -21.54 20.74 24.38
C VAL A 179 -20.90 20.15 23.12
N VAL A 180 -21.16 20.75 21.95
CA VAL A 180 -20.54 20.34 20.68
C VAL A 180 -19.02 20.52 20.72
N ALA A 181 -18.54 21.64 21.27
CA ALA A 181 -17.10 21.92 21.40
C ALA A 181 -16.40 20.95 22.37
N THR A 182 -17.05 20.60 23.48
CA THR A 182 -16.57 19.60 24.44
C THR A 182 -16.53 18.21 23.80
N ARG A 183 -17.56 17.82 23.03
CA ARG A 183 -17.58 16.55 22.29
C ARG A 183 -16.46 16.47 21.25
N ALA A 184 -16.16 17.58 20.59
CA ALA A 184 -15.04 17.70 19.66
C ALA A 184 -13.66 17.76 20.35
N LYS A 185 -13.61 17.72 21.69
CA LYS A 185 -12.39 17.76 22.51
C LYS A 185 -11.55 19.03 22.30
N LEU A 186 -12.19 20.17 22.00
CA LEU A 186 -11.49 21.45 21.88
C LEU A 186 -11.04 22.00 23.24
N PHE A 187 -11.84 21.77 24.28
CA PHE A 187 -11.54 22.11 25.67
C PHE A 187 -12.33 21.17 26.60
N SER A 188 -11.90 21.05 27.85
CA SER A 188 -12.63 20.30 28.89
C SER A 188 -13.45 21.24 29.76
N VAL A 189 -14.77 21.07 29.76
CA VAL A 189 -15.74 21.87 30.52
C VAL A 189 -16.82 20.98 31.11
N THR A 190 -17.16 21.25 32.37
CA THR A 190 -18.34 20.71 33.04
C THR A 190 -19.36 21.83 33.30
N ILE A 191 -20.62 21.56 32.97
CA ILE A 191 -21.75 22.49 33.16
C ILE A 191 -22.48 22.10 34.44
N ASP A 192 -22.50 22.99 35.43
CA ASP A 192 -23.20 22.80 36.70
C ASP A 192 -24.38 23.78 36.78
N HIS A 193 -25.59 23.28 36.51
CA HIS A 193 -26.81 24.06 36.58
C HIS A 193 -27.27 24.34 38.01
N GLN A 194 -26.91 23.51 38.99
CA GLN A 194 -27.30 23.73 40.38
C GLN A 194 -26.55 24.94 40.95
N ALA A 195 -25.24 25.00 40.69
CA ALA A 195 -24.41 26.14 41.07
C ALA A 195 -24.45 27.30 40.05
N ASN A 196 -25.15 27.14 38.93
CA ASN A 196 -25.19 28.08 37.81
C ASN A 196 -23.78 28.52 37.34
N CYS A 197 -22.89 27.56 37.13
CA CYS A 197 -21.51 27.81 36.69
C CYS A 197 -20.96 26.78 35.71
N LEU A 198 -20.01 27.22 34.90
CA LEU A 198 -19.13 26.41 34.07
C LEU A 198 -17.81 26.23 34.80
N ARG A 199 -17.30 24.99 34.85
CA ARG A 199 -15.96 24.69 35.36
C ARG A 199 -15.10 24.21 34.21
N PHE A 200 -14.04 24.94 33.93
CA PHE A 200 -13.04 24.65 32.93
C PHE A 200 -11.91 23.84 33.55
N GLY A 201 -11.52 22.75 32.91
CA GLY A 201 -10.43 21.90 33.36
C GLY A 201 -10.80 20.44 33.37
N ASP A 202 -9.75 19.63 33.28
CA ASP A 202 -9.80 18.19 33.40
C ASP A 202 -9.64 17.78 34.87
N GLU A 203 -10.26 16.68 35.29
CA GLU A 203 -9.99 16.11 36.61
C GLU A 203 -8.48 15.93 36.74
N ALA A 204 -7.92 16.40 37.87
CA ALA A 204 -6.52 16.78 38.06
C ALA A 204 -5.44 15.72 37.74
N LEU A 205 -5.81 14.53 37.28
CA LEU A 205 -4.93 13.42 36.91
C LEU A 205 -4.56 13.37 35.42
N GLU A 206 -5.35 13.94 34.50
CA GLU A 206 -5.09 13.87 33.04
C GLU A 206 -4.65 15.20 32.40
N SER A 207 -4.36 16.23 33.21
CA SER A 207 -3.98 17.54 32.68
C SER A 207 -2.75 17.46 31.75
N GLU A 208 -2.92 17.95 30.51
CA GLU A 208 -1.84 18.10 29.52
C GLU A 208 -0.64 18.88 30.07
N SER A 209 -0.88 19.81 31.01
CA SER A 209 0.17 20.52 31.72
C SER A 209 1.14 19.58 32.46
N MET A 210 0.62 18.57 33.16
CA MET A 210 1.46 17.62 33.90
C MET A 210 2.33 16.76 32.98
N ARG A 211 1.82 16.40 31.80
CA ARG A 211 2.60 15.66 30.79
C ARG A 211 3.81 16.45 30.32
N ASP A 212 3.68 17.77 30.24
CA ASP A 212 4.73 18.65 29.76
C ASP A 212 5.70 19.16 30.84
N HIS A 213 5.38 19.00 32.12
CA HIS A 213 6.22 19.51 33.21
C HIS A 213 7.66 18.99 33.18
N LEU A 214 7.88 17.69 32.97
CA LEU A 214 9.24 17.12 32.88
C LEU A 214 9.98 17.61 31.64
N ARG A 215 9.27 17.77 30.52
CA ARG A 215 9.84 18.31 29.27
C ARG A 215 10.25 19.76 29.43
N ILE A 216 9.39 20.60 30.01
CA ILE A 216 9.66 22.01 30.28
C ILE A 216 10.83 22.12 31.27
N LEU A 217 10.80 21.37 32.36
CA LEU A 217 11.88 21.32 33.33
C LEU A 217 13.20 20.93 32.67
N GLY A 218 13.22 19.85 31.88
CA GLY A 218 14.41 19.40 31.17
C GLY A 218 14.97 20.45 30.21
N ARG A 219 14.11 21.14 29.44
CA ARG A 219 14.52 22.23 28.54
C ARG A 219 15.07 23.43 29.30
N ARG A 220 14.38 23.88 30.35
CA ARG A 220 14.79 25.02 31.17
C ARG A 220 16.09 24.71 31.91
N LEU A 221 16.22 23.53 32.49
CA LEU A 221 17.43 23.06 33.16
C LEU A 221 18.59 22.93 32.18
N ALA A 222 18.38 22.38 30.98
CA ALA A 222 19.42 22.35 29.95
C ALA A 222 19.86 23.77 29.54
N SER A 223 18.92 24.70 29.39
CA SER A 223 19.24 26.11 29.10
C SER A 223 20.06 26.74 30.22
N VAL A 224 19.65 26.57 31.48
CA VAL A 224 20.37 27.09 32.65
C VAL A 224 21.75 26.43 32.78
N SER A 225 21.82 25.11 32.59
CA SER A 225 23.07 24.35 32.60
C SER A 225 24.05 24.85 31.55
N ASN A 226 23.58 25.16 30.33
CA ASN A 226 24.43 25.71 29.27
C ASN A 226 24.88 27.15 29.54
N ILE A 227 24.14 27.91 30.36
CA ILE A 227 24.55 29.25 30.79
C ILE A 227 25.61 29.15 31.90
N ILE A 228 25.39 28.30 32.91
CA ILE A 228 26.31 28.16 34.05
C ILE A 228 27.61 27.45 33.63
N HIS A 229 27.49 26.38 32.84
CA HIS A 229 28.60 25.60 32.34
C HIS A 229 28.52 25.57 30.80
N PRO A 230 29.00 26.62 30.12
CA PRO A 230 29.01 26.65 28.67
C PRO A 230 29.80 25.42 28.17
N PRO A 231 29.22 24.63 27.25
CA PRO A 231 29.86 23.41 26.80
C PRO A 231 31.18 23.76 26.11
N ASP A 232 32.28 23.14 26.57
CA ASP A 232 33.58 23.29 25.92
C ASP A 232 33.51 22.74 24.48
N THR A 233 33.54 23.67 23.54
CA THR A 233 33.46 23.39 22.10
C THR A 233 34.69 22.63 21.64
N ASN A 234 35.87 22.88 22.23
CA ASN A 234 37.11 22.22 21.87
C ASN A 234 37.07 20.75 22.30
N ALA A 235 36.71 20.44 23.54
CA ALA A 235 36.53 19.05 23.97
C ALA A 235 35.44 18.29 23.19
N LYS A 236 34.40 18.97 22.67
CA LYS A 236 33.42 18.35 21.76
C LYS A 236 34.02 18.08 20.38
N LEU A 237 34.79 19.02 19.84
CA LEU A 237 35.48 18.87 18.55
C LEU A 237 36.51 17.75 18.62
N GLU A 238 37.30 17.67 19.68
CA GLU A 238 38.28 16.60 19.89
C GLU A 238 37.62 15.22 19.96
N ARG A 239 36.54 15.07 20.75
CA ARG A 239 35.74 13.84 20.78
C ARG A 239 35.18 13.46 19.41
N ARG A 240 34.78 14.45 18.62
CA ARG A 240 34.27 14.23 17.26
C ARG A 240 35.38 13.78 16.32
N VAL A 241 36.55 14.42 16.37
CA VAL A 241 37.72 14.07 15.56
C VAL A 241 38.22 12.67 15.91
N THR A 242 38.30 12.32 17.20
CA THR A 242 38.72 10.98 17.64
C THR A 242 37.75 9.90 17.16
N LEU A 243 36.43 10.15 17.25
CA LEU A 243 35.41 9.26 16.71
C LEU A 243 35.57 9.05 15.20
N PHE A 244 35.69 10.13 14.42
CA PHE A 244 35.85 10.02 12.97
C PHE A 244 37.16 9.35 12.57
N ASN A 245 38.25 9.59 13.30
CA ASN A 245 39.51 8.91 13.06
C ASN A 245 39.40 7.40 13.36
N SER A 246 38.73 7.02 14.45
CA SER A 246 38.44 5.61 14.76
C SER A 246 37.60 4.96 13.67
N VAL A 247 36.57 5.65 13.17
CA VAL A 247 35.73 5.14 12.06
C VAL A 247 36.58 4.96 10.79
N ARG A 248 37.41 5.94 10.42
CA ARG A 248 38.28 5.85 9.23
C ARG A 248 39.28 4.70 9.31
N GLN A 249 39.86 4.46 10.50
CA GLN A 249 40.81 3.36 10.70
C GLN A 249 40.14 1.99 10.62
N ASN A 250 38.90 1.87 11.08
CA ASN A 250 38.18 0.59 11.12
C ASN A 250 37.36 0.31 9.85
N LEU A 251 37.08 1.32 9.02
CA LEU A 251 36.20 1.21 7.84
C LEU A 251 36.59 0.05 6.91
N ALA A 252 37.87 -0.07 6.56
CA ALA A 252 38.34 -1.12 5.66
C ALA A 252 38.21 -2.52 6.28
N LYS A 253 38.47 -2.64 7.60
CA LYS A 253 38.33 -3.90 8.33
C LYS A 253 36.87 -4.34 8.43
N GLU A 254 35.97 -3.42 8.78
CA GLU A 254 34.53 -3.67 8.83
C GLU A 254 33.99 -4.04 7.44
N HIS A 255 34.45 -3.38 6.39
CA HIS A 255 34.04 -3.72 5.03
C HIS A 255 34.45 -5.15 4.64
N LEU A 256 35.69 -5.54 4.93
CA LEU A 256 36.15 -6.91 4.69
C LEU A 256 35.39 -7.92 5.54
N ALA A 257 35.17 -7.65 6.83
CA ALA A 257 34.40 -8.51 7.71
C ALA A 257 32.95 -8.71 7.24
N VAL A 258 32.31 -7.66 6.71
CA VAL A 258 30.97 -7.74 6.11
C VAL A 258 30.97 -8.60 4.85
N LEU A 259 31.98 -8.46 3.98
CA LEU A 259 32.13 -9.31 2.78
C LEU A 259 32.39 -10.77 3.13
N GLU A 260 33.28 -11.04 4.09
CA GLU A 260 33.56 -12.39 4.59
C GLU A 260 32.30 -13.02 5.18
N ARG A 261 31.56 -12.26 6.00
CA ARG A 261 30.28 -12.69 6.55
C ARG A 261 29.26 -12.99 5.46
N LYS A 262 29.19 -12.19 4.40
CA LYS A 262 28.33 -12.45 3.24
C LYS A 262 28.69 -13.79 2.59
N ASN A 263 29.99 -14.02 2.35
CA ASN A 263 30.47 -15.27 1.76
C ASN A 263 30.18 -16.48 2.64
N GLU A 264 30.33 -16.37 3.97
CA GLU A 264 29.95 -17.44 4.90
C GLU A 264 28.45 -17.73 4.86
N ILE A 265 27.60 -16.69 4.80
CA ILE A 265 26.15 -16.86 4.70
C ILE A 265 25.78 -17.56 3.40
N GLU A 266 26.40 -17.19 2.28
CA GLU A 266 26.17 -17.85 0.98
C GLU A 266 26.61 -19.31 1.01
N LYS A 267 27.79 -19.63 1.55
CA LYS A 267 28.25 -21.02 1.71
C LYS A 267 27.30 -21.85 2.57
N ARG A 268 26.83 -21.31 3.71
CA ARG A 268 25.87 -22.01 4.57
C ARG A 268 24.53 -22.22 3.86
N LYS A 269 24.07 -21.27 3.05
CA LYS A 269 22.85 -21.42 2.24
C LYS A 269 23.01 -22.53 1.21
N GLU A 270 24.12 -22.55 0.48
CA GLU A 270 24.41 -23.62 -0.48
C GLU A 270 24.48 -25.00 0.19
N GLU A 271 25.11 -25.12 1.35
CA GLU A 271 25.18 -26.37 2.11
C GLU A 271 23.80 -26.86 2.52
N VAL A 272 22.94 -25.97 3.03
CA VAL A 272 21.56 -26.29 3.39
C VAL A 272 20.76 -26.72 2.17
N GLU A 273 20.88 -26.03 1.04
CA GLU A 273 20.22 -26.39 -0.20
C GLU A 273 20.70 -27.75 -0.74
N ARG A 274 22.01 -28.02 -0.69
CA ARG A 274 22.58 -29.32 -1.09
C ARG A 274 22.06 -30.45 -0.20
N LEU A 275 22.03 -30.25 1.13
CA LEU A 275 21.49 -31.24 2.07
C LEU A 275 20.01 -31.50 1.80
N ALA A 276 19.21 -30.45 1.58
CA ALA A 276 17.79 -30.57 1.25
C ALA A 276 17.57 -31.34 -0.07
N GLN A 277 18.40 -31.11 -1.09
CA GLN A 277 18.33 -31.87 -2.35
C GLN A 277 18.69 -33.34 -2.15
N ILE A 278 19.70 -33.65 -1.31
CA ILE A 278 20.10 -35.03 -1.01
C ILE A 278 19.01 -35.74 -0.22
N THR A 279 18.40 -35.10 0.78
CA THR A 279 17.29 -35.70 1.56
C THR A 279 16.09 -35.97 0.66
N LEU A 280 15.73 -35.02 -0.21
CA LEU A 280 14.62 -35.20 -1.15
C LEU A 280 14.89 -36.37 -2.12
N LYS A 281 16.11 -36.48 -2.68
CA LYS A 281 16.48 -37.61 -3.55
C LYS A 281 16.40 -38.95 -2.80
N LYS A 282 16.91 -39.02 -1.57
CA LYS A 282 16.82 -40.23 -0.74
C LYS A 282 15.38 -40.61 -0.42
N GLU A 283 14.51 -39.65 -0.13
CA GLU A 283 13.08 -39.90 0.09
C GLU A 283 12.39 -40.44 -1.17
N ILE A 284 12.70 -39.88 -2.35
CA ILE A 284 12.19 -40.38 -3.63
C ILE A 284 12.69 -41.80 -3.89
N GLU A 285 13.98 -42.08 -3.69
CA GLU A 285 14.55 -43.42 -3.85
C GLU A 285 13.94 -44.44 -2.89
N LEU A 286 13.70 -44.05 -1.63
CA LEU A 286 13.06 -44.93 -0.65
C LEU A 286 11.62 -45.25 -1.06
N LYS A 287 10.85 -44.26 -1.50
CA LYS A 287 9.49 -44.48 -2.03
C LYS A 287 9.49 -45.39 -3.25
N ALA A 288 10.40 -45.16 -4.21
CA ALA A 288 10.54 -46.02 -5.38
C ALA A 288 10.94 -47.46 -5.03
N LYS A 289 11.82 -47.66 -4.04
CA LYS A 289 12.18 -48.99 -3.55
C LYS A 289 11.01 -49.68 -2.84
N GLU A 290 10.23 -48.95 -2.05
CA GLU A 290 9.03 -49.48 -1.39
C GLU A 290 7.98 -49.90 -2.42
N GLU A 291 7.74 -49.08 -3.45
CA GLU A 291 6.83 -49.41 -4.55
C GLU A 291 7.33 -50.62 -5.36
N ALA A 292 8.62 -50.68 -5.67
CA ALA A 292 9.21 -51.83 -6.36
C ALA A 292 9.11 -53.12 -5.52
N LEU A 293 9.31 -53.03 -4.20
CA LEU A 293 9.16 -54.17 -3.30
C LEU A 293 7.69 -54.65 -3.25
N ARG A 294 6.73 -53.72 -3.18
CA ARG A 294 5.30 -54.04 -3.25
C ARG A 294 4.94 -54.73 -4.57
N GLN A 295 5.41 -54.21 -5.71
CA GLN A 295 5.21 -54.82 -7.02
C GLN A 295 5.83 -56.23 -7.11
N GLN A 296 7.04 -56.43 -6.56
CA GLN A 296 7.66 -57.75 -6.51
C GLN A 296 6.89 -58.73 -5.61
N GLU A 297 6.37 -58.27 -4.48
CA GLU A 297 5.57 -59.10 -3.58
C GLU A 297 4.22 -59.48 -4.22
N GLU A 298 3.56 -58.55 -4.90
CA GLU A 298 2.35 -58.80 -5.69
C GLU A 298 2.61 -59.78 -6.84
N ALA A 299 3.70 -59.59 -7.59
CA ALA A 299 4.11 -60.51 -8.65
C ALA A 299 4.42 -61.91 -8.09
N ARG A 300 5.09 -61.99 -6.94
CA ARG A 300 5.38 -63.27 -6.27
C ARG A 300 4.10 -63.94 -5.76
N ARG A 301 3.12 -63.18 -5.28
CA ARG A 301 1.79 -63.68 -4.92
C ARG A 301 1.08 -64.25 -6.15
N LEU A 302 1.05 -63.52 -7.25
CA LEU A 302 0.44 -63.95 -8.52
C LEU A 302 1.12 -65.22 -9.08
N MET A 303 2.45 -65.30 -9.01
CA MET A 303 3.21 -66.49 -9.42
C MET A 303 2.95 -67.70 -8.53
N ARG A 304 2.79 -67.51 -7.21
CA ARG A 304 2.37 -68.60 -6.30
C ARG A 304 0.96 -69.08 -6.63
N GLU A 305 0.02 -68.16 -6.87
CA GLU A 305 -1.35 -68.49 -7.24
C GLU A 305 -1.42 -69.22 -8.59
N LYS A 306 -0.62 -68.80 -9.58
CA LYS A 306 -0.47 -69.48 -10.87
C LYS A 306 0.11 -70.89 -10.68
N ARG A 307 1.21 -71.02 -9.92
CA ARG A 307 1.84 -72.33 -9.64
C ARG A 307 0.93 -73.28 -8.86
N LEU A 308 0.11 -72.77 -7.94
CA LEU A 308 -0.90 -73.55 -7.23
C LEU A 308 -2.01 -74.02 -8.18
N ARG A 309 -2.50 -73.15 -9.06
CA ARG A 309 -3.46 -73.55 -10.12
C ARG A 309 -2.88 -74.59 -11.07
N ASP A 310 -1.63 -74.42 -11.49
CA ASP A 310 -0.97 -75.36 -12.40
C ASP A 310 -0.69 -76.70 -11.70
N LYS A 311 -0.26 -76.70 -10.44
CA LYS A 311 -0.12 -77.92 -9.63
C LYS A 311 -1.44 -78.61 -9.35
N GLN A 312 -2.53 -77.87 -9.13
CA GLN A 312 -3.87 -78.45 -8.98
C GLN A 312 -4.31 -79.14 -10.27
N LYS A 313 -4.02 -78.54 -11.43
CA LYS A 313 -4.25 -79.18 -12.73
C LYS A 313 -3.39 -80.44 -12.91
N GLU A 314 -2.10 -80.38 -12.56
CA GLU A 314 -1.18 -81.53 -12.63
C GLU A 314 -1.58 -82.65 -11.65
N GLN A 315 -2.02 -82.32 -10.44
CA GLN A 315 -2.46 -83.30 -9.44
C GLN A 315 -3.77 -83.98 -9.84
N MET A 316 -4.71 -83.25 -10.46
CA MET A 316 -5.91 -83.85 -11.02
C MET A 316 -5.56 -84.84 -12.14
N ILE A 317 -4.62 -84.48 -13.02
CA ILE A 317 -4.13 -85.36 -14.10
C ILE A 317 -3.37 -86.57 -13.54
N GLN A 318 -2.54 -86.40 -12.51
CA GLN A 318 -1.80 -87.50 -11.86
C GLN A 318 -2.70 -88.43 -11.07
N GLN A 319 -3.74 -87.92 -10.40
CA GLN A 319 -4.72 -88.74 -9.69
C GLN A 319 -5.57 -89.57 -10.66
N GLU A 320 -5.92 -89.01 -11.82
CA GLU A 320 -6.61 -89.75 -12.89
C GLU A 320 -5.71 -90.86 -13.46
N LEU A 321 -4.41 -90.59 -13.61
CA LEU A 321 -3.41 -91.54 -14.12
C LEU A 321 -3.01 -92.61 -13.08
N ASP A 322 -3.00 -92.26 -11.78
CA ASP A 322 -2.76 -93.18 -10.68
C ASP A 322 -3.99 -94.02 -10.32
N LEU A 323 -5.22 -93.53 -10.50
CA LEU A 323 -6.44 -94.34 -10.40
C LEU A 323 -6.49 -95.40 -11.52
N MET A 324 -6.09 -95.02 -12.74
CA MET A 324 -5.91 -95.95 -13.87
C MET A 324 -4.80 -96.99 -13.64
N LYS A 325 -3.69 -96.61 -12.97
CA LYS A 325 -2.59 -97.54 -12.63
C LYS A 325 -2.89 -98.41 -11.41
N LYS A 326 -3.55 -97.87 -10.38
CA LYS A 326 -3.94 -98.61 -9.17
C LYS A 326 -5.08 -99.59 -9.45
N SER A 327 -5.97 -99.29 -10.40
CA SER A 327 -6.94 -100.26 -10.93
C SER A 327 -6.24 -101.46 -11.60
N LYS A 328 -5.23 -101.19 -12.45
CA LYS A 328 -4.39 -102.23 -13.08
C LYS A 328 -3.53 -103.04 -12.09
N ILE A 329 -3.00 -102.41 -11.04
CA ILE A 329 -2.11 -103.06 -10.07
C ILE A 329 -2.90 -103.81 -8.97
N LEU A 330 -4.15 -103.42 -8.68
CA LEU A 330 -5.05 -104.20 -7.80
C LEU A 330 -5.61 -105.45 -8.48
N GLU A 331 -5.74 -105.48 -9.81
CA GLU A 331 -6.04 -106.69 -10.57
C GLU A 331 -4.84 -107.66 -10.62
N ASP A 332 -3.60 -107.15 -10.53
CA ASP A 332 -2.36 -107.94 -10.62
C ASP A 332 -1.80 -108.47 -9.27
N LEU A 333 -2.32 -108.06 -8.11
CA LEU A 333 -1.79 -108.44 -6.78
C LEU A 333 -2.84 -109.05 -5.85
N GLY A 334 -3.32 -110.23 -6.26
CA GLY A 334 -4.06 -111.14 -5.41
C GLY A 334 -3.34 -111.48 -4.09
N ARG A 335 -3.72 -110.76 -3.03
CA ARG A 335 -3.72 -111.12 -1.59
C ARG A 335 -2.47 -110.89 -0.70
N SER A 336 -2.81 -110.49 0.55
CA SER A 336 -2.17 -110.46 1.89
C SER A 336 -0.72 -110.91 2.10
N ALA A 337 -0.02 -110.14 2.94
CA ALA A 337 1.12 -110.61 3.75
C ALA A 337 1.11 -109.94 5.15
N GLU A 338 0.29 -110.48 6.05
CA GLU A 338 0.52 -110.42 7.49
C GLU A 338 1.65 -111.41 7.83
N ASN A 339 2.71 -110.94 8.51
CA ASN A 339 3.45 -111.60 9.61
C ASN A 339 4.92 -111.16 9.65
N MET A 340 5.29 -110.43 10.73
CA MET A 340 6.36 -110.78 11.68
C MET A 340 6.57 -109.63 12.68
N ASN A 341 6.74 -109.98 13.96
CA ASN A 341 7.20 -109.07 15.00
C ASN A 341 7.90 -109.80 16.16
N ALA A 342 8.72 -109.01 16.88
CA ALA A 342 9.17 -109.10 18.27
C ALA A 342 10.39 -109.97 18.64
N ALA A 343 11.55 -109.30 18.76
CA ALA A 343 12.58 -109.44 19.80
C ALA A 343 13.93 -108.91 19.25
N GLU A 344 14.08 -107.62 18.93
CA GLU A 344 14.23 -106.54 19.91
C GLU A 344 15.03 -106.98 21.13
N LEU A 345 16.33 -106.66 21.12
CA LEU A 345 17.17 -106.21 22.26
C LEU A 345 18.62 -106.54 21.93
N ALA A 346 19.51 -105.56 22.12
CA ALA A 346 20.97 -105.57 21.88
C ALA A 346 21.33 -105.15 20.45
N GLU A 347 21.68 -103.89 20.14
CA GLU A 347 22.35 -102.89 20.95
C GLU A 347 21.67 -101.54 20.77
N ILE A 348 21.52 -100.83 21.89
CA ILE A 348 20.89 -99.52 21.97
C ILE A 348 21.68 -98.54 21.10
N ASP A 349 21.04 -98.07 20.04
CA ASP A 349 21.61 -97.10 19.13
C ASP A 349 21.84 -95.78 19.87
N THR A 350 23.10 -95.38 20.03
CA THR A 350 23.46 -94.04 20.56
C THR A 350 22.79 -92.92 19.75
N GLU A 351 22.42 -93.19 18.48
CA GLU A 351 21.60 -92.31 17.67
C GLU A 351 20.14 -92.23 18.14
N ALA A 352 19.53 -93.28 18.70
CA ALA A 352 18.16 -93.23 19.21
C ALA A 352 18.06 -92.37 20.48
N LEU A 353 19.08 -92.40 21.34
CA LEU A 353 19.12 -91.58 22.56
C LEU A 353 19.52 -90.13 22.26
N ALA A 354 20.48 -89.91 21.35
CA ALA A 354 20.79 -88.58 20.81
C ALA A 354 19.60 -87.97 20.04
N LYS A 355 18.83 -88.78 19.29
CA LYS A 355 17.55 -88.39 18.69
C LYS A 355 16.55 -88.00 19.75
N GLN A 356 16.35 -88.78 20.81
CA GLN A 356 15.41 -88.40 21.88
C GLN A 356 15.82 -87.09 22.59
N HIS A 357 17.11 -86.81 22.75
CA HIS A 357 17.57 -85.56 23.35
C HIS A 357 17.47 -84.38 22.38
N ALA A 358 17.81 -84.58 21.10
CA ALA A 358 17.59 -83.61 20.03
C ALA A 358 16.09 -83.29 19.87
N ASP A 359 15.22 -84.31 19.93
CA ASP A 359 13.76 -84.20 19.86
C ASP A 359 13.19 -83.43 21.06
N LYS A 360 13.76 -83.60 22.26
CA LYS A 360 13.37 -82.80 23.43
C LYS A 360 13.81 -81.34 23.28
N VAL A 361 14.98 -81.08 22.70
CA VAL A 361 15.48 -79.71 22.45
C VAL A 361 14.70 -79.04 21.33
N THR A 362 14.39 -79.73 20.23
CA THR A 362 13.55 -79.21 19.14
C THR A 362 12.13 -78.97 19.62
N LYS A 363 11.51 -79.88 20.39
CA LYS A 363 10.19 -79.65 20.99
C LYS A 363 10.17 -78.43 21.91
N LYS A 364 11.23 -78.19 22.70
CA LYS A 364 11.34 -76.97 23.54
C LYS A 364 11.48 -75.70 22.70
N LYS A 365 12.29 -75.73 21.63
CA LYS A 365 12.42 -74.61 20.69
C LYS A 365 11.12 -74.31 19.96
N GLU A 366 10.45 -75.35 19.44
CA GLU A 366 9.14 -75.21 18.80
C GLU A 366 8.07 -74.68 19.74
N ALA A 367 8.05 -75.13 21.00
CA ALA A 367 7.13 -74.60 22.01
C ALA A 367 7.41 -73.11 22.32
N ALA A 368 8.68 -72.71 22.38
CA ALA A 368 9.06 -71.31 22.55
C ALA A 368 8.69 -70.45 21.33
N GLU A 369 8.91 -70.95 20.11
CA GLU A 369 8.50 -70.29 18.87
C GLU A 369 6.97 -70.15 18.75
N ARG A 370 6.20 -71.16 19.19
CA ARG A 370 4.74 -71.07 19.25
C ARG A 370 4.29 -69.95 20.19
N LYS A 371 4.89 -69.85 21.38
CA LYS A 371 4.62 -68.76 22.33
C LYS A 371 4.98 -67.39 21.75
N LEU A 372 6.12 -67.26 21.07
CA LEU A 372 6.50 -66.02 20.40
C LEU A 372 5.52 -65.64 19.29
N LYS A 373 5.06 -66.61 18.49
CA LYS A 373 4.03 -66.38 17.45
C LYS A 373 2.69 -65.94 18.05
N GLU A 374 2.29 -66.49 19.18
CA GLU A 374 1.08 -66.07 19.90
C GLU A 374 1.20 -64.65 20.47
N ILE A 375 2.33 -64.30 21.07
CA ILE A 375 2.60 -62.95 21.57
C ILE A 375 2.62 -61.95 20.41
N ALA A 376 3.25 -62.29 19.28
CA ALA A 376 3.26 -61.43 18.10
C ALA A 376 1.84 -61.20 17.54
N LYS A 377 1.02 -62.25 17.46
CA LYS A 377 -0.41 -62.13 17.08
C LYS A 377 -1.19 -61.26 18.06
N ARG A 378 -0.98 -61.45 19.36
CA ARG A 378 -1.62 -60.64 20.41
C ARG A 378 -1.23 -59.17 20.30
N LEU A 379 0.04 -58.88 20.03
CA LEU A 379 0.53 -57.52 19.82
C LEU A 379 -0.08 -56.89 18.56
N ASP A 380 -0.18 -57.62 17.45
CA ASP A 380 -0.86 -57.15 16.24
C ASP A 380 -2.34 -56.83 16.49
N TYR A 381 -3.06 -57.71 17.21
CA TYR A 381 -4.46 -57.46 17.57
C TYR A 381 -4.63 -56.23 18.46
N ILE A 382 -3.78 -56.06 19.48
CA ILE A 382 -3.82 -54.88 20.35
C ILE A 382 -3.52 -53.62 19.55
N THR A 383 -2.48 -53.63 18.70
CA THR A 383 -2.09 -52.46 17.91
C THR A 383 -3.18 -52.10 16.88
N ARG A 384 -3.82 -53.10 16.27
CA ARG A 384 -4.96 -52.90 15.36
C ARG A 384 -6.17 -52.33 16.10
N ALA A 385 -6.49 -52.85 17.28
CA ALA A 385 -7.58 -52.33 18.12
C ALA A 385 -7.32 -50.87 18.52
N ILE A 386 -6.11 -50.55 18.98
CA ILE A 386 -5.71 -49.17 19.31
C ILE A 386 -5.86 -48.25 18.09
N ARG A 387 -5.38 -48.66 16.91
CA ARG A 387 -5.53 -47.87 15.69
C ARG A 387 -6.99 -47.64 15.28
N ILE A 388 -7.86 -48.64 15.46
CA ILE A 388 -9.30 -48.50 15.14
C ILE A 388 -9.95 -47.47 16.06
N GLU A 389 -9.61 -47.47 17.35
CA GLU A 389 -10.11 -46.49 18.33
C GLU A 389 -9.48 -45.09 18.16
N GLU A 390 -8.22 -45.02 17.74
CA GLU A 390 -7.52 -43.75 17.50
C GLU A 390 -7.99 -43.04 16.23
N LEU A 391 -8.36 -43.79 15.18
CA LEU A 391 -8.78 -43.24 13.88
C LEU A 391 -9.91 -42.19 13.98
N PRO A 392 -11.03 -42.44 14.68
CA PRO A 392 -12.09 -41.43 14.83
C PRO A 392 -11.64 -40.24 15.67
N LEU A 393 -10.77 -40.43 16.68
CA LEU A 393 -10.21 -39.33 17.47
C LEU A 393 -9.29 -38.43 16.63
N ILE A 394 -8.56 -39.02 15.69
CA ILE A 394 -7.72 -38.26 14.74
C ILE A 394 -8.59 -37.51 13.74
N GLN A 395 -9.65 -38.13 13.22
CA GLN A 395 -10.59 -37.50 12.29
C GLN A 395 -11.31 -36.32 12.93
N THR A 396 -11.86 -36.50 14.14
CA THR A 396 -12.52 -35.42 14.88
C THR A 396 -11.58 -34.25 15.17
N ARG A 397 -10.36 -34.51 15.67
CA ARG A 397 -9.35 -33.45 15.87
C ARG A 397 -8.98 -32.73 14.56
N PHE A 398 -8.90 -33.46 13.45
CA PHE A 398 -8.60 -32.88 12.14
C PHE A 398 -9.76 -32.00 11.64
N GLU A 399 -11.00 -32.43 11.84
CA GLU A 399 -12.20 -31.66 11.51
C GLU A 399 -12.34 -30.40 12.36
N GLU A 400 -12.08 -30.48 13.66
CA GLU A 400 -12.05 -29.34 14.58
C GLU A 400 -10.98 -28.32 14.17
N ARG A 401 -9.76 -28.78 13.87
CA ARG A 401 -8.69 -27.91 13.37
C ARG A 401 -9.09 -27.24 12.05
N ASN A 402 -9.60 -28.00 11.09
CA ASN A 402 -10.02 -27.44 9.81
C ASN A 402 -11.21 -26.49 9.94
N ARG A 403 -12.06 -26.66 10.96
CA ARG A 403 -13.14 -25.71 11.28
C ARG A 403 -12.55 -24.42 11.86
N ALA A 404 -11.68 -24.51 12.85
CA ALA A 404 -11.03 -23.36 13.46
C ALA A 404 -10.17 -22.57 12.44
N ASP A 405 -9.48 -23.26 11.54
CA ASP A 405 -8.67 -22.64 10.48
C ASP A 405 -9.57 -21.91 9.46
N ARG A 406 -10.73 -22.49 9.10
CA ARG A 406 -11.72 -21.83 8.24
C ARG A 406 -12.30 -20.59 8.89
N GLU A 407 -12.75 -20.69 10.15
CA GLU A 407 -13.30 -19.55 10.89
C GLU A 407 -12.26 -18.42 11.05
N ARG A 408 -10.98 -18.77 11.28
CA ARG A 408 -9.89 -17.80 11.34
C ARG A 408 -9.68 -17.12 9.98
N TYR A 409 -9.65 -17.91 8.90
CA TYR A 409 -9.47 -17.39 7.55
C TYR A 409 -10.63 -16.46 7.13
N GLU A 410 -11.87 -16.84 7.43
CA GLU A 410 -13.06 -16.04 7.16
C GLU A 410 -12.99 -14.68 7.89
N LYS A 411 -12.69 -14.69 9.20
CA LYS A 411 -12.50 -13.46 9.98
C LYS A 411 -11.38 -12.57 9.44
N GLU A 412 -10.22 -13.14 9.13
CA GLU A 412 -9.10 -12.38 8.57
C GLU A 412 -9.45 -11.80 7.19
N THR A 413 -10.25 -12.52 6.40
CA THR A 413 -10.72 -12.06 5.11
C THR A 413 -11.72 -10.91 5.26
N GLU A 414 -12.64 -11.00 6.22
CA GLU A 414 -13.58 -9.91 6.56
C GLU A 414 -12.85 -8.65 7.02
N GLU A 415 -11.92 -8.78 7.98
CA GLU A 415 -11.09 -7.66 8.46
C GLU A 415 -10.26 -7.04 7.33
N ARG A 416 -9.70 -7.87 6.42
CA ARG A 416 -8.97 -7.40 5.24
C ARG A 416 -9.88 -6.66 4.27
N LEU A 417 -11.11 -7.13 4.05
CA LEU A 417 -12.07 -6.45 3.18
C LEU A 417 -12.53 -5.12 3.78
N GLU A 418 -12.76 -5.05 5.10
CA GLU A 418 -13.13 -3.81 5.78
C GLU A 418 -12.01 -2.77 5.74
N THR A 419 -10.77 -3.18 6.02
CA THR A 419 -9.60 -2.29 5.93
C THR A 419 -9.38 -1.79 4.51
N MET A 420 -9.46 -2.68 3.50
CA MET A 420 -9.35 -2.29 2.09
C MET A 420 -10.47 -1.33 1.66
N ARG A 421 -11.71 -1.57 2.13
CA ARG A 421 -12.84 -0.68 1.85
C ARG A 421 -12.65 0.70 2.50
N GLY A 422 -12.16 0.75 3.73
CA GLY A 422 -11.84 2.00 4.43
C GLY A 422 -10.71 2.78 3.75
N GLN A 423 -9.64 2.09 3.34
CA GLN A 423 -8.54 2.69 2.58
C GLN A 423 -9.03 3.22 1.24
N TRP A 424 -9.76 2.42 0.47
CA TRP A 424 -10.34 2.84 -0.80
C TRP A 424 -11.25 4.06 -0.65
N GLY A 425 -12.11 4.09 0.37
CA GLY A 425 -12.95 5.26 0.68
C GLY A 425 -12.11 6.52 0.92
N SER A 426 -11.07 6.42 1.76
CA SER A 426 -10.15 7.55 2.03
C SER A 426 -9.40 7.98 0.78
N ASP A 427 -8.98 7.04 -0.06
CA ASP A 427 -8.23 7.34 -1.28
C ASP A 427 -9.12 7.97 -2.36
N VAL A 428 -10.39 7.57 -2.46
CA VAL A 428 -11.38 8.23 -3.31
C VAL A 428 -11.63 9.67 -2.84
N GLU A 429 -11.79 9.89 -1.54
CA GLU A 429 -11.96 11.24 -0.98
C GLU A 429 -10.74 12.13 -1.24
N LYS A 430 -9.54 11.60 -1.01
CA LYS A 430 -8.28 12.30 -1.33
C LYS A 430 -8.19 12.59 -2.82
N LYS A 431 -8.48 11.60 -3.68
CA LYS A 431 -8.47 11.77 -5.14
C LYS A 431 -9.42 12.89 -5.56
N GLN A 432 -10.66 12.92 -5.06
CA GLN A 432 -11.60 14.02 -5.31
C GLN A 432 -11.08 15.37 -4.80
N GLY A 433 -10.36 15.39 -3.68
CA GLY A 433 -9.69 16.58 -3.17
C GLY A 433 -8.56 17.08 -4.08
N LEU A 434 -7.76 16.16 -4.63
CA LEU A 434 -6.70 16.47 -5.59
C LEU A 434 -7.25 16.90 -6.95
N GLU A 435 -8.31 16.25 -7.46
CA GLU A 435 -8.98 16.62 -8.72
C GLU A 435 -9.53 18.06 -8.69
N LYS A 436 -9.98 18.54 -7.53
CA LYS A 436 -10.40 19.95 -7.36
C LYS A 436 -9.26 20.95 -7.49
N HIS A 437 -8.02 20.50 -7.34
CA HIS A 437 -6.80 21.30 -7.47
C HIS A 437 -5.98 20.88 -8.69
N ASP A 438 -6.62 20.22 -9.65
CA ASP A 438 -5.95 19.67 -10.82
C ASP A 438 -5.48 20.79 -11.76
N VAL A 439 -4.18 21.07 -11.72
CA VAL A 439 -3.51 22.01 -12.62
C VAL A 439 -3.31 21.36 -14.00
N PHE A 440 -3.33 20.01 -14.08
CA PHE A 440 -2.97 19.28 -15.29
C PHE A 440 -4.03 19.35 -16.39
N ALA A 441 -5.30 19.58 -16.03
CA ALA A 441 -6.36 19.85 -17.01
C ALA A 441 -6.11 21.12 -17.84
N HIS A 442 -5.31 22.07 -17.31
CA HIS A 442 -4.90 23.27 -18.05
C HIS A 442 -3.55 23.11 -18.75
N THR A 443 -2.75 22.11 -18.37
CA THR A 443 -1.47 21.81 -19.05
C THR A 443 -1.65 20.94 -20.28
N SER A 444 -2.71 20.12 -20.35
CA SER A 444 -2.98 19.28 -21.53
C SER A 444 -3.10 20.10 -22.81
N VAL A 445 -3.84 21.22 -22.80
CA VAL A 445 -3.97 22.11 -23.97
C VAL A 445 -2.62 22.70 -24.39
N PHE A 446 -1.76 23.02 -23.44
CA PHE A 446 -0.42 23.54 -23.71
C PHE A 446 0.53 22.45 -24.21
N GLU A 447 0.44 21.25 -23.64
CA GLU A 447 1.19 20.07 -24.07
C GLU A 447 0.80 19.65 -25.48
N ASP A 448 -0.50 19.61 -25.79
CA ASP A 448 -1.02 19.31 -27.13
C ASP A 448 -0.49 20.33 -28.16
N LEU A 449 -0.50 21.62 -27.83
CA LEU A 449 0.05 22.67 -28.70
C LEU A 449 1.56 22.50 -28.93
N ILE A 450 2.32 22.12 -27.90
CA ILE A 450 3.77 21.82 -28.04
C ILE A 450 3.97 20.55 -28.86
N MET A 451 3.15 19.53 -28.65
CA MET A 451 3.25 18.26 -29.35
C MET A 451 2.91 18.41 -30.83
N GLU A 452 1.88 19.19 -31.18
CA GLU A 452 1.59 19.57 -32.57
C GLU A 452 2.80 20.25 -33.23
N GLY A 453 3.42 21.23 -32.56
CA GLY A 453 4.64 21.87 -33.06
C GLY A 453 5.80 20.90 -33.25
N ARG A 454 5.99 19.95 -32.33
CA ARG A 454 7.03 18.91 -32.43
C ARG A 454 6.75 17.91 -33.55
N VAL A 455 5.50 17.53 -33.74
CA VAL A 455 5.06 16.63 -34.81
C VAL A 455 5.30 17.30 -36.17
N ALA A 456 4.92 18.56 -36.34
CA ALA A 456 5.17 19.29 -37.58
C ALA A 456 6.67 19.36 -37.93
N VAL A 457 7.53 19.71 -36.97
CA VAL A 457 8.99 19.72 -37.16
C VAL A 457 9.53 18.32 -37.50
N HIS A 458 8.98 17.28 -36.88
CA HIS A 458 9.38 15.90 -37.15
C HIS A 458 8.95 15.44 -38.55
N GLU A 459 7.74 15.78 -38.97
CA GLU A 459 7.21 15.48 -40.30
C GLU A 459 8.03 16.19 -41.39
N GLU A 460 8.41 17.45 -41.19
CA GLU A 460 9.32 18.17 -42.08
C GLU A 460 10.70 17.48 -42.15
N ALA A 461 11.25 17.06 -41.01
CA ALA A 461 12.53 16.36 -40.96
C ALA A 461 12.46 14.99 -41.67
N CYS A 462 11.36 14.26 -41.52
CA CYS A 462 11.12 13.00 -42.23
C CYS A 462 11.01 13.23 -43.75
N ALA A 463 10.24 14.24 -44.19
CA ALA A 463 10.12 14.57 -45.61
C ALA A 463 11.47 14.97 -46.25
N VAL A 464 12.30 15.73 -45.53
CA VAL A 464 13.66 16.06 -45.99
C VAL A 464 14.54 14.80 -46.05
N ALA A 465 14.43 13.91 -45.07
CA ALA A 465 15.16 12.64 -45.09
C ALA A 465 14.72 11.73 -46.26
N ASP A 466 13.42 11.66 -46.55
CA ASP A 466 12.86 10.87 -47.65
C ASP A 466 13.31 11.41 -49.01
N THR A 467 13.25 12.74 -49.22
CA THR A 467 13.74 13.35 -50.47
C THR A 467 15.25 13.16 -50.66
N LEU A 468 16.04 13.21 -49.58
CA LEU A 468 17.47 12.88 -49.64
C LEU A 468 17.69 11.40 -49.98
N ALA A 469 16.91 10.49 -49.38
CA ALA A 469 16.98 9.06 -49.68
C ALA A 469 16.64 8.77 -51.15
N GLU A 470 15.63 9.43 -51.70
CA GLU A 470 15.27 9.34 -53.13
C GLU A 470 16.42 9.82 -54.04
N GLN A 471 17.01 10.98 -53.74
CA GLN A 471 18.15 11.51 -54.51
C GLN A 471 19.37 10.57 -54.45
N VAL A 472 19.64 9.97 -53.30
CA VAL A 472 20.72 8.98 -53.16
C VAL A 472 20.40 7.74 -53.99
N ALA A 473 19.17 7.22 -53.90
CA ALA A 473 18.74 6.06 -54.68
C ALA A 473 18.80 6.32 -56.21
N GLU A 474 18.47 7.52 -56.67
CA GLU A 474 18.61 7.93 -58.07
C GLU A 474 20.07 7.99 -58.50
N LYS A 475 20.95 8.62 -57.70
CA LYS A 475 22.39 8.66 -57.97
C LYS A 475 22.98 7.25 -58.05
N GLU A 476 22.62 6.37 -57.12
CA GLU A 476 23.05 4.97 -57.12
C GLU A 476 22.51 4.19 -58.34
N LYS A 477 21.28 4.48 -58.81
CA LYS A 477 20.76 3.91 -60.07
C LYS A 477 21.60 4.36 -61.27
N ILE A 478 21.93 5.65 -61.35
CA ILE A 478 22.75 6.22 -62.42
C ILE A 478 24.17 5.65 -62.38
N GLU A 479 24.78 5.55 -61.20
CA GLU A 479 26.10 4.96 -61.02
C GLU A 479 26.12 3.48 -61.38
N ARG A 480 25.11 2.71 -60.98
CA ARG A 480 24.97 1.31 -61.40
C ARG A 480 24.85 1.19 -62.92
N ALA A 481 24.10 2.06 -63.58
CA ALA A 481 23.99 2.08 -65.04
C ALA A 481 25.32 2.46 -65.72
N ARG A 482 26.05 3.43 -65.18
CA ARG A 482 27.40 3.81 -65.65
C ARG A 482 28.40 2.67 -65.48
N ARG A 483 28.40 1.99 -64.32
CA ARG A 483 29.25 0.82 -64.07
C ARG A 483 28.95 -0.30 -65.05
N ARG A 484 27.68 -0.64 -65.28
CA ARG A 484 27.30 -1.66 -66.29
C ARG A 484 27.83 -1.31 -67.68
N LYS A 485 27.72 -0.05 -68.11
CA LYS A 485 28.28 0.40 -69.40
C LYS A 485 29.80 0.31 -69.43
N GLN A 486 30.49 0.72 -68.36
CA GLN A 486 31.94 0.60 -68.25
C GLN A 486 32.40 -0.85 -68.25
N ASP A 487 31.70 -1.74 -67.57
CA ASP A 487 31.99 -3.17 -67.54
C ASP A 487 31.71 -3.81 -68.92
N GLU A 488 30.67 -3.39 -69.65
CA GLU A 488 30.43 -3.81 -71.04
C GLU A 488 31.54 -3.35 -71.98
N ILE A 489 31.97 -2.08 -71.88
CA ILE A 489 33.09 -1.54 -72.67
C ILE A 489 34.38 -2.31 -72.37
N LYS A 490 34.69 -2.56 -71.09
CA LYS A 490 35.85 -3.36 -70.70
C LYS A 490 35.80 -4.78 -71.23
N ARG A 491 34.64 -5.45 -71.18
CA ARG A 491 34.49 -6.79 -71.78
C ARG A 491 34.72 -6.77 -73.28
N LEU A 492 34.21 -5.77 -73.99
CA LEU A 492 34.47 -5.62 -75.42
C LEU A 492 35.94 -5.32 -75.71
N GLU A 493 36.60 -4.49 -74.92
CA GLU A 493 38.04 -4.22 -75.02
C GLU A 493 38.88 -5.48 -74.74
N GLU A 494 38.50 -6.27 -73.74
CA GLU A 494 39.12 -7.57 -73.42
C GLU A 494 38.89 -8.60 -74.54
N GLU A 495 37.68 -8.66 -75.13
CA GLU A 495 37.38 -9.51 -76.29
C GLU A 495 38.14 -9.06 -77.55
N GLU A 496 38.27 -7.75 -77.81
CA GLU A 496 39.10 -7.24 -78.90
C GLU A 496 40.59 -7.52 -78.68
N GLN A 497 41.09 -7.36 -77.45
CA GLN A 497 42.46 -7.74 -77.09
C GLN A 497 42.68 -9.24 -77.27
N ALA A 498 41.74 -10.09 -76.85
CA ALA A 498 41.81 -11.53 -77.07
C ALA A 498 41.80 -11.90 -78.57
N ARG A 499 40.98 -11.24 -79.41
CA ARG A 499 41.05 -11.45 -80.87
C ARG A 499 42.39 -11.03 -81.47
N ILE A 500 42.95 -9.91 -81.02
CA ILE A 500 44.27 -9.43 -81.49
C ILE A 500 45.38 -10.38 -81.04
N GLU A 501 45.26 -11.00 -79.86
CA GLU A 501 46.17 -12.04 -79.38
C GLU A 501 45.99 -13.37 -80.11
N GLU A 502 44.78 -13.73 -80.55
CA GLU A 502 44.53 -14.93 -81.39
C GLU A 502 44.92 -14.73 -82.86
N GLU A 503 44.93 -13.51 -83.38
CA GLU A 503 45.39 -13.17 -84.75
C GLU A 503 46.91 -12.93 -84.86
N LYS A 504 47.64 -12.90 -83.74
CA LYS A 504 49.11 -12.86 -83.69
C LYS A 504 49.71 -14.25 -83.53
#